data_AF-A0A417Y7R9-F1
#
_entry.id   AF-A0A417Y7R9-F1
#
_cell.length_a   1.000
_cell.length_b   1.000
_cell.length_c   1.000
_cell.angle_alpha   90.00
_cell.angle_beta   90.00
_cell.angle_gamma   90.00
#
_symmetry.space_group_name_H-M   'P 1'
#
loop_
_entity.id
_entity.type
_entity.pdbx_description
1 polymer ?
#
loop_
_entity_poly.entity_id
_entity_poly.type
_entity_poly.pdbx_seq_one_letter_code
_entity_poly.pdbx_strand_id
1 'polypeptide(L)'
;MNRLIAIGAAGYAGLGLVSFLKPGVVPAVIGSTAPNADSRTEIRAVYGGLPLAFAASLVASPASGTAIGLATAGMAAGRAASSVFEGAPSPKMAGFIALEAATAAALLLGARRHRAA
;
A
#
# COMPACT_ATOMS: atom_id res chain seq x y z
N MET A 1 -7.02 -17.35 -8.77
CA MET A 1 -6.70 -15.92 -8.52
C MET A 1 -5.97 -15.33 -9.72
N ASN A 2 -6.38 -14.16 -10.22
CA ASN A 2 -5.71 -13.46 -11.34
C ASN A 2 -4.28 -13.05 -10.92
N ARG A 3 -3.29 -13.16 -11.84
CA ARG A 3 -1.89 -12.76 -11.62
C ARG A 3 -1.75 -11.33 -11.08
N LEU A 4 -2.58 -10.39 -11.56
CA LEU A 4 -2.56 -9.00 -11.07
C LEU A 4 -2.93 -8.89 -9.59
N ILE A 5 -3.96 -9.64 -9.17
CA ILE A 5 -4.41 -9.71 -7.77
C ILE A 5 -3.35 -10.42 -6.92
N ALA A 6 -2.75 -11.50 -7.45
CA ALA A 6 -1.70 -12.24 -6.75
C ALA A 6 -0.46 -11.38 -6.48
N ILE A 7 -0.02 -10.59 -7.47
CA ILE A 7 1.11 -9.66 -7.32
C ILE A 7 0.78 -8.59 -6.28
N GLY A 8 -0.42 -8.00 -6.34
CA GLY A 8 -0.86 -7.01 -5.34
C GLY A 8 -0.93 -7.60 -3.92
N ALA A 9 -1.46 -8.81 -3.77
CA ALA A 9 -1.50 -9.50 -2.49
C ALA A 9 -0.10 -9.79 -1.94
N ALA A 10 0.82 -10.26 -2.79
CA ALA A 10 2.22 -10.49 -2.40
C ALA A 10 2.93 -9.18 -2.00
N GLY A 11 2.69 -8.09 -2.73
CA GLY A 11 3.23 -6.76 -2.41
C GLY A 11 2.75 -6.27 -1.04
N TYR A 12 1.45 -6.35 -0.78
CA TYR A 12 0.87 -6.00 0.52
C TYR A 12 1.35 -6.90 1.66
N ALA A 13 1.49 -8.21 1.40
CA ALA A 13 2.04 -9.14 2.39
C ALA A 13 3.50 -8.79 2.73
N GLY A 14 4.33 -8.52 1.72
CA GLY A 14 5.73 -8.13 1.92
C GLY A 14 5.86 -6.82 2.71
N LEU A 15 5.12 -5.78 2.31
CA LEU A 15 5.09 -4.51 3.04
C LEU A 15 4.62 -4.70 4.49
N GLY A 16 3.54 -5.45 4.68
CA GLY A 16 2.96 -5.72 5.99
C GLY A 16 3.93 -6.47 6.91
N LEU A 17 4.53 -7.55 6.43
CA LEU A 17 5.51 -8.33 7.19
C LEU A 17 6.74 -7.49 7.58
N VAL A 18 7.31 -6.75 6.62
CA VAL A 18 8.49 -5.92 6.88
C VAL A 18 8.17 -4.84 7.91
N SER A 19 7.05 -4.14 7.77
CA SER A 19 6.66 -3.05 8.67
C SER A 19 6.28 -3.55 10.06
N PHE A 20 5.67 -4.74 10.15
CA PHE A 20 5.32 -5.36 11.42
C PHE A 20 6.54 -5.81 12.21
N LEU A 21 7.46 -6.53 11.54
CA LEU A 21 8.67 -7.08 12.15
C LEU A 21 9.75 -6.02 12.38
N LYS A 22 9.83 -5.02 11.49
CA LYS A 22 10.85 -3.94 11.51
C LYS A 22 10.19 -2.56 11.42
N PRO A 23 9.49 -2.09 12.47
CA PRO A 23 8.73 -0.84 12.45
C PRO A 23 9.58 0.43 12.24
N GLY A 24 10.91 0.35 12.32
CA GLY A 24 11.78 1.48 11.98
C GLY A 24 11.97 1.72 10.47
N VAL A 25 11.68 0.73 9.62
CA VAL A 25 12.01 0.78 8.19
C VAL A 25 11.16 1.81 7.45
N VAL A 26 9.82 1.74 7.58
CA VAL A 26 8.92 2.64 6.85
C VAL A 26 9.16 4.12 7.20
N PRO A 27 9.22 4.51 8.50
CA PRO A 27 9.57 5.88 8.86
C PRO A 27 10.90 6.33 8.27
N ALA A 28 11.96 5.50 8.37
CA ALA A 28 13.29 5.88 7.88
C ALA A 28 13.29 6.15 6.37
N VAL A 29 12.51 5.40 5.59
CA VAL A 29 12.38 5.59 4.15
C VAL A 29 11.78 6.96 3.80
N ILE A 30 10.85 7.44 4.62
CA ILE A 30 10.18 8.75 4.47
C ILE A 30 10.84 9.87 5.29
N GLY A 31 12.03 9.65 5.85
CA GLY A 31 12.77 10.67 6.62
C GLY A 31 12.25 10.90 8.04
N SER A 32 11.51 9.94 8.60
CA SER A 32 10.96 9.95 9.95
C SER A 32 11.59 8.85 10.83
N THR A 33 11.26 8.83 12.12
CA THR A 33 11.75 7.84 13.09
C THR A 33 10.60 7.27 13.93
N ALA A 34 10.84 6.16 14.64
CA ALA A 34 9.89 5.52 15.55
C ALA A 34 10.51 5.34 16.96
N PRO A 35 10.69 6.44 17.71
CA PRO A 35 11.58 6.45 18.86
C PRO A 35 11.04 5.66 20.06
N ASN A 36 9.73 5.67 20.28
CA ASN A 36 9.10 5.06 21.46
C ASN A 36 8.20 3.86 21.10
N ALA A 37 7.68 3.20 22.14
CA ALA A 37 6.82 2.04 21.98
C ALA A 37 5.54 2.37 21.21
N ASP A 38 4.91 3.51 21.50
CA ASP A 38 3.65 3.94 20.89
C ASP A 38 3.80 4.17 19.39
N SER A 39 4.84 4.89 18.95
CA SER A 39 5.13 5.08 17.53
C SER A 39 5.35 3.75 16.80
N ARG A 40 6.08 2.82 17.42
CA ARG A 40 6.30 1.49 16.83
C ARG A 40 5.01 0.66 16.79
N THR A 41 4.16 0.76 17.81
CA THR A 41 2.85 0.10 17.84
C THR A 41 1.97 0.62 16.72
N GLU A 42 1.89 1.94 16.56
CA GLU A 42 1.14 2.59 15.48
C GLU A 42 1.61 2.13 14.11
N ILE A 43 2.93 2.06 13.90
CA ILE A 43 3.49 1.60 12.62
C ILE A 43 3.15 0.14 12.35
N ARG A 44 3.20 -0.73 13.37
CA ARG A 44 2.79 -2.12 13.22
C ARG A 44 1.31 -2.25 12.90
N ALA A 45 0.46 -1.38 13.42
CA ALA A 45 -0.96 -1.37 13.10
C ALA A 45 -1.21 -0.91 11.65
N VAL A 46 -0.70 0.27 11.29
CA VAL A 46 -1.03 0.95 10.04
C VAL A 46 -0.24 0.45 8.85
N TYR A 47 1.07 0.22 9.00
CA TYR A 47 1.93 -0.24 7.91
C TYR A 47 2.16 -1.76 7.95
N GLY A 48 1.86 -2.41 9.07
CA GLY A 48 1.94 -3.86 9.24
C GLY A 48 0.59 -4.55 9.04
N GLY A 49 -0.28 -4.43 10.05
CA GLY A 49 -1.56 -5.14 10.15
C GLY A 49 -2.54 -4.81 9.02
N LEU A 50 -2.69 -3.54 8.66
CA LEU A 50 -3.57 -3.14 7.55
C LEU A 50 -3.14 -3.76 6.19
N PRO A 51 -1.87 -3.63 5.73
CA PRO A 51 -1.40 -4.34 4.54
C PRO A 51 -1.55 -5.86 4.61
N LEU A 52 -1.28 -6.48 5.77
CA LEU A 52 -1.50 -7.92 5.94
C LEU A 52 -2.98 -8.29 5.76
N ALA A 53 -3.89 -7.50 6.30
CA ALA A 53 -5.33 -7.71 6.14
C ALA A 53 -5.78 -7.51 4.68
N PHE A 54 -5.19 -6.56 3.95
CA PHE A 54 -5.43 -6.41 2.51
C PHE A 54 -4.96 -7.63 1.72
N ALA A 55 -3.74 -8.11 1.99
CA ALA A 55 -3.21 -9.31 1.36
C ALA A 55 -4.11 -10.54 1.62
N ALA A 56 -4.50 -10.76 2.89
CA ALA A 56 -5.40 -11.85 3.26
C ALA A 56 -6.77 -11.71 2.58
N SER A 57 -7.33 -10.50 2.52
CA SER A 57 -8.61 -10.24 1.85
C SER A 57 -8.56 -10.52 0.34
N LEU A 58 -7.46 -10.17 -0.33
CA LEU A 58 -7.28 -10.45 -1.76
C LEU A 58 -7.18 -11.95 -2.05
N VAL A 59 -6.56 -12.72 -1.13
CA VAL A 59 -6.47 -14.19 -1.22
C VAL A 59 -7.82 -14.85 -0.94
N ALA A 60 -8.52 -14.41 0.11
CA ALA A 60 -9.80 -14.98 0.52
C ALA A 60 -10.95 -14.61 -0.42
N SER A 61 -10.95 -13.38 -0.93
CA SER A 61 -11.97 -12.84 -1.82
C SER A 61 -11.36 -11.91 -2.86
N PRO A 62 -11.10 -12.40 -4.09
CA PRO A 62 -10.57 -11.59 -5.18
C PRO A 62 -11.43 -10.35 -5.51
N ALA A 63 -12.72 -10.36 -5.17
CA ALA A 63 -13.63 -9.22 -5.32
C ALA A 63 -13.23 -8.01 -4.46
N SER A 64 -12.50 -8.22 -3.36
CA SER A 64 -11.94 -7.14 -2.52
C SER A 64 -10.94 -6.25 -3.28
N GLY A 65 -10.41 -6.71 -4.41
CA GLY A 65 -9.47 -5.95 -5.25
C GLY A 65 -10.00 -4.60 -5.71
N THR A 66 -11.32 -4.42 -5.86
CA THR A 66 -11.89 -3.10 -6.16
C THR A 66 -11.73 -2.14 -5.00
N ALA A 67 -12.15 -2.53 -3.80
CA ALA A 67 -12.08 -1.66 -2.62
C ALA A 67 -10.62 -1.33 -2.26
N ILE A 68 -9.75 -2.34 -2.26
CA ILE A 68 -8.32 -2.17 -1.95
C ILE A 68 -7.64 -1.36 -3.05
N GLY A 69 -7.98 -1.58 -4.32
CA GLY A 69 -7.48 -0.78 -5.44
C GLY A 69 -7.85 0.71 -5.31
N LEU A 70 -9.08 1.02 -4.91
CA LEU A 70 -9.52 2.39 -4.64
C LEU A 70 -8.79 3.00 -3.44
N ALA A 71 -8.63 2.25 -2.35
CA ALA A 71 -7.87 2.71 -1.19
C ALA A 71 -6.40 3.02 -1.57
N THR A 72 -5.79 2.16 -2.39
CA THR A 72 -4.42 2.36 -2.92
C THR A 72 -4.34 3.61 -3.81
N ALA A 73 -5.34 3.83 -4.69
CA ALA A 73 -5.41 5.03 -5.52
C ALA A 73 -5.56 6.30 -4.68
N GLY A 74 -6.37 6.25 -3.62
CA GLY A 74 -6.53 7.35 -2.67
C GLY A 74 -5.22 7.71 -1.97
N MET A 75 -4.42 6.71 -1.59
CA MET A 75 -3.09 6.91 -1.01
C MET A 75 -2.15 7.64 -2.00
N ALA A 76 -2.07 7.15 -3.24
CA ALA A 76 -1.27 7.79 -4.29
C ALA A 76 -1.72 9.23 -4.57
N ALA A 77 -3.04 9.43 -4.66
CA ALA A 77 -3.63 10.74 -4.91
C ALA A 77 -3.37 11.71 -3.75
N GLY A 78 -3.48 11.26 -2.50
CA GLY A 78 -3.16 12.07 -1.33
C GLY A 78 -1.70 12.52 -1.33
N ARG A 79 -0.78 11.58 -1.59
CA ARG A 79 0.66 11.85 -1.68
C ARG A 79 1.01 12.78 -2.85
N ALA A 80 0.32 12.67 -3.98
CA ALA A 80 0.46 13.59 -5.11
C ALA A 80 -0.10 14.99 -4.78
N ALA A 81 -1.29 15.06 -4.20
CA ALA A 81 -1.94 16.31 -3.82
C ALA A 81 -1.14 17.08 -2.76
N SER A 82 -0.33 16.41 -1.94
CA SER A 82 0.61 17.06 -1.04
C SER A 82 1.54 18.06 -1.74
N SER A 83 1.78 17.92 -3.06
CA SER A 83 2.64 18.86 -3.78
C SER A 83 2.06 20.27 -3.89
N VAL A 84 0.74 20.42 -3.71
CA VAL A 84 0.07 21.73 -3.67
C VAL A 84 0.49 22.52 -2.42
N PHE A 85 0.82 21.82 -1.33
CA PHE A 85 1.16 22.42 -0.04
C PHE A 85 2.68 22.44 0.19
N GLU A 86 3.37 21.36 -0.19
CA GLU A 86 4.78 21.13 0.13
C GLU A 86 5.73 21.36 -1.06
N GLY A 87 5.20 21.63 -2.26
CA GLY A 87 5.96 21.74 -3.50
C GLY A 87 6.25 20.40 -4.18
N ALA A 88 7.11 20.39 -5.21
CA ALA A 88 7.33 19.20 -6.03
C ALA A 88 7.88 18.02 -5.20
N PRO A 89 7.37 16.78 -5.42
CA PRO A 89 7.83 15.62 -4.67
C PRO A 89 9.29 15.30 -5.02
N SER A 90 10.06 14.87 -4.02
CA SER A 90 11.38 14.30 -4.27
C SER A 90 11.29 13.09 -5.22
N PRO A 91 12.36 12.73 -5.97
CA PRO A 91 12.34 11.58 -6.87
C PRO A 91 11.91 10.27 -6.18
N LYS A 92 12.29 10.10 -4.92
CA LYS A 92 11.86 8.96 -4.09
C LYS A 92 10.36 8.97 -3.86
N MET A 93 9.80 10.13 -3.49
CA MET A 93 8.37 10.29 -3.25
C MET A 93 7.56 10.10 -4.54
N ALA A 94 8.05 10.64 -5.66
CA ALA A 94 7.47 10.41 -6.99
C ALA A 94 7.47 8.92 -7.36
N GLY A 95 8.55 8.19 -7.04
CA GLY A 95 8.62 6.73 -7.21
C GLY A 95 7.54 5.98 -6.41
N PHE A 96 7.27 6.39 -5.16
CA PHE A 96 6.18 5.82 -4.37
C PHE A 96 4.81 6.10 -4.98
N ILE A 97 4.54 7.35 -5.38
CA ILE A 97 3.28 7.71 -6.06
C ILE A 97 3.07 6.82 -7.29
N ALA A 98 4.10 6.64 -8.11
CA ALA A 98 4.05 5.80 -9.29
C ALA A 98 3.79 4.32 -8.96
N LEU A 99 4.47 3.78 -7.94
CA LEU A 99 4.28 2.41 -7.47
C LEU A 99 2.87 2.17 -6.92
N GLU A 100 2.37 3.10 -6.10
CA GLU A 100 1.02 3.06 -5.51
C GLU A 100 -0.04 3.14 -6.63
N ALA A 101 0.11 4.06 -7.59
CA ALA A 101 -0.77 4.18 -8.75
C ALA A 101 -0.76 2.93 -9.64
N ALA A 102 0.42 2.35 -9.90
CA ALA A 102 0.54 1.11 -10.68
C ALA A 102 -0.12 -0.07 -9.96
N THR A 103 0.06 -0.18 -8.65
CA THR A 103 -0.57 -1.21 -7.82
C THR A 103 -2.09 -1.06 -7.80
N ALA A 104 -2.59 0.17 -7.65
CA ALA A 104 -4.01 0.49 -7.71
C ALA A 104 -4.60 0.09 -9.07
N ALA A 105 -3.95 0.46 -10.17
CA ALA A 105 -4.37 0.09 -11.52
C ALA A 105 -4.40 -1.44 -11.70
N ALA A 106 -3.35 -2.14 -11.26
CA ALA A 106 -3.27 -3.59 -11.33
C ALA A 106 -4.43 -4.27 -10.58
N LEU A 107 -4.76 -3.81 -9.38
CA LEU A 107 -5.87 -4.36 -8.58
C LEU A 107 -7.24 -4.05 -9.19
N LEU A 108 -7.46 -2.83 -9.67
CA LEU A 108 -8.72 -2.43 -10.32
C LEU A 108 -8.94 -3.18 -11.63
N LEU A 109 -7.92 -3.31 -12.47
CA LEU A 109 -7.97 -4.10 -13.70
C LEU A 109 -8.12 -5.59 -13.40
N GLY A 110 -7.41 -6.09 -12.38
CA GLY A 110 -7.49 -7.46 -11.91
C GLY A 110 -8.91 -7.85 -11.46
N ALA A 111 -9.53 -6.99 -10.65
CA ALA A 111 -10.89 -7.16 -10.16
C ALA A 111 -11.94 -7.06 -11.29
N ARG A 112 -11.76 -6.12 -12.23
CA ARG A 112 -12.63 -6.02 -13.42
C ARG A 112 -12.61 -7.29 -14.25
N ARG A 113 -11.41 -7.84 -14.53
CA ARG A 113 -11.26 -9.09 -15.28
C ARG A 113 -11.89 -10.29 -14.56
N HIS A 114 -11.84 -10.32 -13.23
CA HIS A 114 -12.49 -11.38 -12.45
C HIS A 114 -14.02 -11.30 -12.50
N ARG A 115 -14.63 -10.12 -12.65
CA ARG A 115 -16.09 -10.00 -12.79
C ARG A 115 -16.62 -10.40 -14.17
N ALA A 116 -15.76 -10.37 -15.18
CA ALA A 116 -16.10 -10.67 -16.57
C ALA A 116 -15.85 -12.14 -16.96
N ALA A 117 -15.27 -12.94 -16.06
CA ALA A 117 -15.01 -14.37 -16.23
C ALA A 117 -15.98 -15.17 -15.35
#